data_AF-A0A7C2Q7A7-F1
#
_entry.id   AF-A0A7C2Q7A7-F1
#
_cell.length_a   1.000
_cell.length_b   1.000
_cell.length_c   1.000
_cell.angle_alpha   90.00
_cell.angle_beta   90.00
_cell.angle_gamma   90.00
#
_symmetry.space_group_name_H-M   'P 1'
#
loop_
_entity.id
_entity.type
_entity.pdbx_description
1 polymer ?
#
loop_
_entity_poly.entity_id
_entity_poly.type
_entity_poly.pdbx_seq_one_letter_code
_entity_poly.pdbx_strand_id
1 'polypeptide(L)'
;MPVLLLGGAAVSLAKKVEEALRREAEKSGSSAEELVNEILSEALGAPLDPRDRAELHLELCEKYLREAEELLSKGDYAQASEKGWGAAAQIVKALAAREGKTLRSHRELWEFAGELADRLGDPELRHLW
;
A
#
# COMPACT_ATOMS: atom_id res chain seq x y z
N MET A 1 8.87 -18.17 -0.78
CA MET A 1 8.69 -17.59 -2.12
C MET A 1 7.53 -16.61 -2.02
N PRO A 2 7.72 -15.29 -2.12
CA PRO A 2 6.60 -14.37 -2.16
C PRO A 2 6.01 -14.37 -3.57
N VAL A 3 4.70 -14.42 -3.62
CA VAL A 3 3.90 -14.42 -4.85
C VAL A 3 3.25 -13.05 -4.95
N LEU A 4 3.51 -12.32 -6.04
CA LEU A 4 2.69 -11.18 -6.46
C LEU A 4 1.51 -11.72 -7.27
N LEU A 5 0.30 -11.30 -6.92
CA LEU A 5 -0.95 -11.75 -7.53
C LEU A 5 -1.40 -10.73 -8.58
N LEU A 6 -1.46 -11.14 -9.84
CA LEU A 6 -2.09 -10.39 -10.95
C LEU A 6 -3.35 -11.15 -11.36
N GLY A 7 -4.55 -10.72 -10.93
CA GLY A 7 -5.82 -11.35 -11.38
C GLY A 7 -5.89 -12.88 -11.22
N GLY A 8 -5.22 -13.44 -10.20
CA GLY A 8 -5.12 -14.89 -9.95
C GLY A 8 -3.86 -15.58 -10.51
N ALA A 9 -2.99 -14.87 -11.23
CA ALA A 9 -1.70 -15.39 -11.68
C ALA A 9 -0.58 -15.07 -10.68
N ALA A 10 0.14 -16.10 -10.26
CA ALA A 10 1.32 -16.02 -9.40
C ALA A 10 2.59 -15.85 -10.26
N VAL A 11 3.28 -14.71 -10.14
CA VAL A 11 4.57 -14.51 -10.83
C VAL A 11 5.71 -15.04 -9.97
N SER A 12 6.53 -15.94 -10.53
CA SER A 12 7.74 -16.44 -9.88
C SER A 12 8.93 -15.55 -10.22
N LEU A 13 9.58 -14.97 -9.22
CA LEU A 13 10.74 -14.10 -9.38
C LEU A 13 12.02 -14.83 -9.00
N ALA A 14 13.11 -14.59 -9.75
CA ALA A 14 14.43 -15.01 -9.33
C ALA A 14 14.81 -14.29 -8.02
N LYS A 15 15.46 -15.00 -7.08
CA LYS A 15 15.84 -14.45 -5.75
C LYS A 15 16.55 -13.09 -5.83
N LYS A 16 17.45 -12.92 -6.80
CA LYS A 16 18.16 -11.65 -7.05
C LYS A 16 17.20 -10.49 -7.39
N VAL A 17 16.13 -10.78 -8.14
CA VAL A 17 15.10 -9.79 -8.52
C VAL A 17 14.24 -9.44 -7.32
N GLU A 18 13.83 -10.43 -6.52
CA GLU A 18 13.08 -10.19 -5.28
C GLU A 18 13.86 -9.30 -4.31
N GLU A 19 15.14 -9.58 -4.08
CA GLU A 19 16.01 -8.77 -3.22
C GLU A 19 16.24 -7.36 -3.78
N ALA A 20 16.25 -7.20 -5.10
CA ALA A 20 16.35 -5.88 -5.73
C ALA A 20 15.06 -5.09 -5.53
N LEU A 21 13.90 -5.72 -5.75
CA LEU A 21 12.59 -5.09 -5.54
C LEU A 21 12.39 -4.64 -4.10
N ARG A 22 12.73 -5.48 -3.11
CA ARG A 22 12.61 -5.10 -1.69
C ARG A 22 13.47 -3.90 -1.35
N ARG A 23 14.74 -3.91 -1.75
CA ARG A 23 15.66 -2.79 -1.51
C ARG A 23 15.20 -1.50 -2.17
N GLU A 24 14.66 -1.60 -3.38
CA GLU A 24 14.18 -0.42 -4.10
C GLU A 24 12.87 0.11 -3.50
N ALA A 25 11.96 -0.77 -3.11
CA ALA A 25 10.70 -0.42 -2.46
C ALA A 25 10.95 0.30 -1.13
N GLU A 26 11.90 -0.21 -0.32
CA GLU A 26 12.33 0.45 0.92
C GLU A 26 12.90 1.85 0.67
N LYS A 27 13.79 2.00 -0.32
CA LYS A 27 14.36 3.31 -0.68
C LYS A 27 13.31 4.29 -1.18
N SER A 28 12.32 3.80 -1.94
CA SER A 28 11.28 4.62 -2.54
C SER A 28 10.09 4.87 -1.61
N GLY A 29 10.10 4.30 -0.40
CA GLY A 29 9.00 4.44 0.55
C GLY A 29 7.70 3.76 0.10
N SER A 30 7.82 2.68 -0.67
CA SER A 30 6.71 1.95 -1.28
C SER A 30 6.71 0.51 -0.79
N SER A 31 5.56 -0.17 -0.88
CA SER A 31 5.54 -1.63 -0.81
C SER A 31 6.14 -2.24 -2.09
N ALA A 32 6.56 -3.51 -2.01
CA ALA A 32 7.00 -4.25 -3.19
C ALA A 32 5.87 -4.37 -4.24
N GLU A 33 4.62 -4.46 -3.81
CA GLU A 33 3.45 -4.52 -4.69
C GLU A 33 3.19 -3.18 -5.40
N GLU A 34 3.32 -2.04 -4.71
CA GLU A 34 3.27 -0.72 -5.33
C GLU A 34 4.39 -0.57 -6.39
N LEU A 35 5.63 -0.90 -6.02
CA LEU A 35 6.77 -0.74 -6.91
C LEU A 35 6.65 -1.62 -8.16
N VAL A 36 6.17 -2.86 -8.02
CA VAL A 36 5.97 -3.75 -9.16
C VAL A 36 4.94 -3.19 -10.13
N ASN A 37 3.83 -2.63 -9.62
CA ASN A 37 2.82 -2.01 -10.48
C ASN A 37 3.38 -0.78 -11.21
N GLU A 38 4.15 0.08 -10.54
CA GLU A 38 4.79 1.24 -11.20
C GLU A 38 5.83 0.81 -12.24
N ILE A 39 6.66 -0.20 -11.96
CA ILE A 39 7.63 -0.73 -12.93
C ILE A 39 6.92 -1.33 -14.15
N LEU A 40 5.86 -2.12 -13.94
CA LEU A 40 5.13 -2.76 -15.03
C LEU A 40 4.33 -1.74 -15.85
N SER A 41 3.73 -0.73 -15.20
CA SER A 41 2.99 0.33 -15.88
C SER A 41 3.90 1.11 -16.83
N GLU A 42 5.11 1.46 -16.37
CA GLU A 42 6.13 2.12 -17.18
C GLU A 42 6.63 1.21 -18.31
N ALA A 43 7.05 -0.02 -17.98
CA ALA A 43 7.64 -0.95 -18.94
C ALA A 43 6.67 -1.37 -20.07
N LEU A 44 5.36 -1.39 -19.79
CA LEU A 44 4.32 -1.76 -20.74
C LEU A 44 3.67 -0.55 -21.44
N GLY A 45 4.09 0.67 -21.13
CA GLY A 45 3.52 1.88 -21.71
C GLY A 45 2.06 2.12 -21.30
N ALA A 46 1.67 1.67 -20.10
CA ALA A 46 0.34 1.79 -19.52
C ALA A 46 0.39 2.62 -18.22
N PRO A 47 0.75 3.92 -18.28
CA PRO A 47 0.98 4.73 -17.09
C PRO A 47 -0.29 4.87 -16.26
N LEU A 48 -0.16 4.68 -14.94
CA LEU A 48 -1.27 4.83 -14.00
C LEU A 48 -1.60 6.31 -13.81
N ASP A 49 -2.85 6.68 -14.07
CA ASP A 49 -3.38 8.00 -13.73
C ASP A 49 -3.72 8.09 -12.22
N PRO A 50 -4.10 9.26 -11.69
CA PRO A 50 -4.45 9.41 -10.27
C PRO A 50 -5.58 8.48 -9.80
N ARG A 51 -6.54 8.17 -10.67
CA ARG A 51 -7.64 7.26 -10.38
C ARG A 51 -7.14 5.81 -10.36
N ASP A 52 -6.33 5.40 -11.32
CA ASP A 52 -5.73 4.07 -11.36
C ASP A 52 -4.89 3.80 -10.10
N ARG A 53 -4.09 4.79 -9.66
CA ARG A 53 -3.33 4.69 -8.41
C ARG A 53 -4.22 4.58 -7.18
N ALA A 54 -5.30 5.35 -7.14
CA ALA A 54 -6.25 5.28 -6.03
C ALA A 54 -6.93 3.90 -5.96
N GLU A 55 -7.31 3.33 -7.10
CA GLU A 55 -7.88 1.99 -7.20
C GLU A 55 -6.86 0.93 -6.77
N LEU A 56 -5.60 1.01 -7.22
CA LEU A 56 -4.51 0.13 -6.77
C LEU A 56 -4.34 0.16 -5.23
N HIS A 57 -4.28 1.35 -4.64
CA HIS A 57 -4.14 1.49 -3.18
C HIS A 57 -5.37 0.92 -2.45
N LEU A 58 -6.58 1.12 -2.98
CA LEU A 58 -7.78 0.54 -2.40
C LEU A 58 -7.75 -1.00 -2.44
N GLU A 59 -7.35 -1.60 -3.56
CA GLU A 59 -7.20 -3.06 -3.69
C GLU A 59 -6.16 -3.63 -2.71
N LEU A 60 -5.04 -2.93 -2.53
CA LEU A 60 -4.02 -3.30 -1.54
C LEU A 60 -4.53 -3.18 -0.11
N CYS A 61 -5.30 -2.13 0.20
CA CYS A 61 -5.95 -1.98 1.50
C CYS A 61 -6.86 -3.18 1.80
N GLU A 62 -7.75 -3.52 0.88
CA GLU A 62 -8.68 -4.64 1.06
C GLU A 62 -7.94 -5.98 1.18
N LYS A 63 -6.89 -6.18 0.38
CA LYS A 63 -6.04 -7.37 0.46
C LYS A 63 -5.37 -7.48 1.83
N TYR A 64 -4.72 -6.43 2.30
CA TYR A 64 -4.02 -6.46 3.58
C TYR A 64 -4.96 -6.58 4.77
N LEU A 65 -6.17 -6.01 4.68
CA LEU A 65 -7.19 -6.19 5.71
C LEU A 65 -7.62 -7.66 5.82
N ARG A 66 -7.90 -8.33 4.70
CA ARG A 66 -8.19 -9.77 4.68
C ARG A 66 -7.04 -10.60 5.25
N GLU A 67 -5.80 -10.29 4.86
CA GLU A 67 -4.61 -10.97 5.40
C GLU A 67 -4.45 -10.75 6.91
N ALA A 68 -4.73 -9.53 7.40
CA ALA A 68 -4.70 -9.21 8.83
C ALA A 68 -5.74 -10.02 9.61
N GLU A 69 -6.99 -10.11 9.12
CA GLU A 69 -8.06 -10.90 9.72
C GLU A 69 -7.72 -12.39 9.76
N GLU A 70 -7.15 -12.93 8.68
CA GLU A 70 -6.69 -14.32 8.65
C GLU A 70 -5.58 -14.58 9.68
N LEU A 71 -4.59 -13.70 9.78
CA LEU A 71 -3.49 -13.83 10.75
C LEU A 71 -4.00 -13.70 12.18
N LEU A 72 -4.94 -12.77 12.42
CA LEU A 72 -5.60 -12.59 13.70
C LEU A 72 -6.34 -13.87 14.13
N SER A 73 -7.07 -14.50 13.21
CA SER A 73 -7.78 -15.76 13.47
C SER A 73 -6.85 -16.93 13.83
N LYS A 74 -5.58 -16.86 13.37
CA LYS A 74 -4.53 -17.85 13.64
C LYS A 74 -3.72 -17.53 14.89
N GLY A 75 -4.01 -16.41 15.57
CA GLY A 75 -3.28 -15.95 16.76
C GLY A 75 -1.92 -15.32 16.48
N ASP A 76 -1.61 -15.02 15.21
CA ASP A 76 -0.36 -14.32 14.84
C ASP A 76 -0.56 -12.80 14.93
N TYR A 77 -0.63 -12.30 16.17
CA TYR A 77 -0.98 -10.91 16.44
C TYR A 77 0.06 -9.91 15.91
N ALA A 78 1.33 -10.28 15.89
CA ALA A 78 2.39 -9.41 15.39
C ALA A 78 2.21 -9.15 13.88
N GLN A 79 2.10 -10.22 13.08
CA GLN A 79 1.90 -10.07 11.64
C GLN A 79 0.52 -9.50 11.31
N ALA A 80 -0.51 -9.82 12.10
CA ALA A 80 -1.84 -9.21 11.94
C ALA A 80 -1.78 -7.69 12.12
N SER A 81 -1.05 -7.20 13.12
CA SER A 81 -0.84 -5.77 13.37
C SER A 81 -0.09 -5.09 12.21
N GLU A 82 0.99 -5.71 11.71
CA GLU A 82 1.73 -5.19 10.55
C GLU A 82 0.83 -5.06 9.32
N LYS A 83 -0.02 -6.06 9.06
CA LYS A 83 -0.98 -6.03 7.94
C LYS A 83 -2.09 -5.01 8.15
N GLY A 84 -2.59 -4.88 9.38
CA GLY A 84 -3.57 -3.85 9.73
C GLY A 84 -3.04 -2.44 9.50
N TRP A 85 -1.82 -2.16 9.95
CA TRP A 85 -1.15 -0.88 9.68
C TRP A 85 -0.94 -0.65 8.18
N GLY A 86 -0.49 -1.68 7.46
CA GLY A 86 -0.36 -1.64 6.00
C GLY A 86 -1.68 -1.29 5.31
N ALA A 87 -2.80 -1.88 5.73
CA ALA A 87 -4.12 -1.58 5.18
C ALA A 87 -4.53 -0.11 5.44
N ALA A 88 -4.35 0.38 6.67
CA ALA A 88 -4.61 1.77 7.02
C ALA A 88 -3.77 2.73 6.16
N ALA A 89 -2.49 2.44 5.96
CA ALA A 89 -1.63 3.24 5.10
C ALA A 89 -2.08 3.26 3.64
N GLN A 90 -2.55 2.14 3.11
CA GLN A 90 -3.05 2.08 1.74
C GLN A 90 -4.33 2.88 1.54
N ILE A 91 -5.30 2.88 2.48
CA ILE A 91 -6.51 3.70 2.30
C ILE A 91 -6.22 5.21 2.34
N VAL A 92 -5.27 5.63 3.19
CA VAL A 92 -4.81 7.04 3.21
C VAL A 92 -4.10 7.41 1.91
N LYS A 93 -3.24 6.53 1.38
CA LYS A 93 -2.63 6.70 0.05
C LYS A 93 -3.67 6.75 -1.06
N ALA A 94 -4.73 5.95 -1.01
CA ALA A 94 -5.81 5.98 -1.99
C ALA A 94 -6.50 7.34 -2.03
N LEU A 95 -6.82 7.91 -0.86
CA LEU A 95 -7.40 9.26 -0.76
C LEU A 95 -6.45 10.33 -1.30
N ALA A 96 -5.17 10.25 -0.96
CA ALA A 96 -4.15 11.18 -1.47
C ALA A 96 -3.99 11.07 -3.00
N ALA A 97 -3.99 9.84 -3.54
CA ALA A 97 -3.90 9.59 -4.97
C ALA A 97 -5.07 10.20 -5.75
N ARG A 98 -6.30 10.15 -5.20
CA ARG A 98 -7.47 10.84 -5.80
C ARG A 98 -7.29 12.36 -5.90
N GLU A 99 -6.43 12.93 -5.07
CA GLU A 99 -6.05 14.35 -5.10
C GLU A 99 -4.78 14.62 -5.92
N GLY A 100 -4.26 13.62 -6.63
CA GLY A 100 -3.00 13.71 -7.39
C GLY A 100 -1.76 13.77 -6.51
N LYS A 101 -1.85 13.45 -5.22
CA LYS A 101 -0.72 13.39 -4.28
C LYS A 101 -0.19 11.97 -4.19
N THR A 102 1.12 11.82 -3.99
CA THR A 102 1.76 10.54 -3.71
C THR A 102 2.46 10.62 -2.36
N LEU A 103 2.17 9.69 -1.45
CA LEU A 103 2.76 9.63 -0.11
C LEU A 103 3.77 8.48 -0.05
N ARG A 104 5.02 8.77 0.30
CA ARG A 104 6.14 7.82 0.35
C ARG A 104 6.71 7.63 1.75
N SER A 105 6.36 8.47 2.71
CA SER A 105 6.91 8.39 4.07
C SER A 105 5.84 8.36 5.15
N HIS A 106 6.22 7.82 6.31
CA HIS A 106 5.40 7.89 7.53
C HIS A 106 5.00 9.32 7.87
N ARG A 107 5.91 10.28 7.66
CA ARG A 107 5.66 11.70 7.89
C ARG A 107 4.56 12.24 6.98
N GLU A 108 4.64 11.98 5.68
CA GLU A 108 3.64 12.44 4.71
C GLU A 108 2.26 11.82 4.98
N LEU A 109 2.22 10.55 5.39
CA LEU A 109 0.97 9.92 5.80
C LEU A 109 0.35 10.61 7.03
N TRP A 110 1.17 10.91 8.05
CA TRP A 110 0.74 11.66 9.23
C TRP A 110 0.25 13.07 8.91
N GLU A 111 0.97 13.80 8.06
CA GLU A 111 0.60 15.14 7.62
C GLU A 111 -0.73 15.09 6.86
N PHE A 112 -0.90 14.16 5.92
CA PHE A 112 -2.14 14.03 5.15
C PHE A 112 -3.32 13.56 6.01
N ALA A 113 -3.13 12.61 6.93
CA ALA A 113 -4.18 12.18 7.86
C ALA A 113 -4.63 13.35 8.77
N GLY A 114 -3.69 14.20 9.21
CA GLY A 114 -3.99 15.43 9.94
C GLY A 114 -4.78 16.45 9.10
N GLU A 115 -4.40 16.67 7.85
CA GLU A 115 -5.15 17.51 6.90
C GLU A 115 -6.58 16.98 6.69
N LEU A 116 -6.72 15.65 6.58
CA LEU A 116 -8.01 14.99 6.40
C LEU A 116 -8.91 15.17 7.63
N ALA A 117 -8.35 15.01 8.84
CA ALA A 117 -9.04 15.25 10.10
C ALA A 117 -9.59 16.68 10.19
N ASP A 118 -8.78 17.69 9.85
CA ASP A 118 -9.20 19.09 9.86
C ASP A 118 -10.30 19.36 8.84
N ARG A 119 -10.16 18.81 7.63
CA ARG A 119 -11.12 19.02 6.54
C ARG A 119 -12.47 18.36 6.83
N LEU A 120 -12.47 17.19 7.48
CA LEU A 120 -13.69 16.47 7.85
C LEU A 120 -14.29 16.92 9.18
N GLY A 121 -13.56 17.72 9.96
CA GLY A 121 -13.94 18.06 11.32
C GLY A 121 -13.96 16.83 12.25
N ASP A 122 -13.13 15.84 11.96
CA ASP A 122 -13.08 14.55 12.66
C ASP A 122 -11.71 14.37 13.35
N PRO A 123 -11.59 14.77 14.63
CA PRO A 123 -10.34 14.64 15.37
C PRO A 123 -9.98 13.19 15.70
N GLU A 124 -10.92 12.23 15.67
CA GLU A 124 -10.62 10.82 15.95
C GLU A 124 -9.65 10.23 14.93
N LEU A 125 -9.68 10.73 13.68
CA LEU A 125 -8.72 10.32 12.65
C LEU A 125 -7.26 10.57 13.06
N ARG A 126 -6.97 11.56 13.92
CA ARG A 126 -5.61 11.81 14.44
C ARG A 126 -5.19 10.82 15.52
N HIS A 127 -6.14 10.12 16.11
CA HIS A 127 -5.93 9.16 17.20
C HIS A 127 -5.91 7.71 16.70
N LEU A 128 -6.69 7.42 15.67
CA LEU A 128 -6.80 6.09 15.06
C LEU A 128 -5.72 5.82 14.00
N TRP A 129 -5.07 6.88 13.52
CA TRP A 129 -3.90 6.84 12.63
C TRP A 129 -2.61 6.64 13.43
#